data_AF-A0A933WS29-F1
#
_entry.id   AF-A0A933WS29-F1
#
_cell.length_a   1.000
_cell.length_b   1.000
_cell.length_c   1.000
_cell.angle_alpha   90.00
_cell.angle_beta   90.00
_cell.angle_gamma   90.00
#
_symmetry.space_group_name_H-M   'P 1'
#
loop_
_entity.id
_entity.type
_entity.pdbx_description
1 polymer ?
#
loop_
_entity_poly.entity_id
_entity_poly.type
_entity_poly.pdbx_seq_one_letter_code
_entity_poly.pdbx_strand_id
1 'polypeptide(L)'
;MVAYVDETAVTLSELRDYYLEAKKTANITEEEALNSMINRLLLLKEARAMKLEAQTDDELLKDYIDIKIGSLILIKEDAVISFYNEHLKEFKGKDYLTVRDTIEKYLFEAEINRQLKKHIEELRTNSEVRIRLTDK
;
A
#
# COMPACT_ATOMS: atom_id res chain seq x y z
N MET A 1 -18.83 7.72 15.26
CA MET A 1 -17.47 7.98 14.74
C MET A 1 -16.52 7.04 15.43
N VAL A 2 -15.74 6.29 14.65
CA VAL A 2 -14.77 5.29 15.15
C VAL A 2 -13.33 5.74 14.94
N ALA A 3 -13.09 6.64 13.99
CA ALA A 3 -11.82 7.34 13.86
C ALA A 3 -12.02 8.75 13.29
N TYR A 4 -10.98 9.57 13.41
CA TYR A 4 -10.90 10.91 12.86
C TYR A 4 -9.47 11.10 12.30
N VAL A 5 -9.38 11.59 11.06
CA VAL A 5 -8.13 11.86 10.33
C VAL A 5 -8.20 13.29 9.82
N ASP A 6 -7.47 14.20 10.47
CA ASP A 6 -7.48 15.65 10.25
C ASP A 6 -8.88 16.27 10.31
N GLU A 7 -9.59 16.38 9.18
CA GLU A 7 -10.95 16.92 9.13
C GLU A 7 -12.00 15.85 8.77
N THR A 8 -11.54 14.64 8.44
CA THR A 8 -12.39 13.54 7.94
C THR A 8 -12.71 12.56 9.06
N ALA A 9 -14.00 12.39 9.34
CA ALA A 9 -14.48 11.38 10.28
C ALA A 9 -14.75 10.05 9.56
N VAL A 10 -14.35 8.94 10.18
CA VAL A 10 -14.79 7.59 9.79
C VAL A 10 -15.90 7.17 10.74
N THR A 11 -17.07 6.86 10.19
CA THR A 11 -18.23 6.38 10.95
C THR A 11 -18.18 4.87 11.17
N LEU A 12 -18.94 4.38 12.15
CA LEU A 12 -19.02 2.95 12.43
C LEU A 12 -19.67 2.18 11.26
N SER A 13 -20.66 2.78 10.60
CA SER A 13 -21.33 2.17 9.45
C SER A 13 -20.36 2.00 8.28
N GLU A 14 -19.61 3.04 7.93
CA GLU A 14 -18.59 2.98 6.87
C GLU A 14 -17.52 1.92 7.16
N LEU A 15 -17.04 1.83 8.42
CA LEU A 15 -16.10 0.79 8.82
C LEU A 15 -16.69 -0.60 8.65
N ARG A 16 -17.93 -0.82 9.07
CA ARG A 16 -18.59 -2.13 8.97
C ARG A 16 -18.80 -2.54 7.52
N ASP A 17 -19.27 -1.62 6.68
CA ASP A 17 -19.50 -1.89 5.27
C ASP A 17 -18.18 -2.26 4.58
N TYR A 18 -17.12 -1.48 4.82
CA TYR A 18 -15.79 -1.79 4.29
C TYR A 18 -15.24 -3.12 4.81
N TYR A 19 -15.34 -3.39 6.11
CA TYR A 19 -14.88 -4.64 6.72
C TYR A 19 -15.61 -5.86 6.15
N LEU A 20 -16.93 -5.78 5.97
CA LEU A 20 -17.72 -6.89 5.41
C LEU A 20 -17.33 -7.19 3.96
N GLU A 21 -17.04 -6.16 3.15
CA GLU A 21 -16.55 -6.36 1.78
C GLU A 21 -15.12 -6.92 1.77
N ALA A 22 -14.21 -6.34 2.55
CA ALA A 22 -12.82 -6.77 2.60
C ALA A 22 -12.68 -8.21 3.13
N LYS A 23 -13.53 -8.62 4.07
CA LYS A 23 -13.55 -9.98 4.62
C LYS A 23 -13.88 -11.05 3.58
N LYS A 24 -14.57 -10.70 2.48
CA LYS A 24 -14.88 -11.65 1.39
C LYS A 24 -13.61 -12.09 0.64
N THR A 25 -12.59 -11.26 0.62
CA THR A 25 -11.36 -11.47 -0.17
C THR A 25 -10.12 -11.68 0.71
N ALA A 26 -10.13 -11.22 1.95
CA ALA A 26 -9.00 -11.33 2.87
C ALA A 26 -9.46 -11.64 4.30
N ASN A 27 -8.67 -12.44 5.02
CA ASN A 27 -8.91 -12.70 6.44
C ASN A 27 -8.30 -11.58 7.29
N ILE A 28 -9.04 -10.49 7.47
CA ILE A 28 -8.63 -9.32 8.25
C ILE A 28 -9.52 -9.10 9.46
N THR A 29 -9.05 -8.33 10.42
CA THR A 29 -9.81 -7.84 11.59
C THR A 29 -10.49 -6.49 11.30
N GLU A 30 -11.45 -6.09 12.14
CA GLU A 30 -12.05 -4.74 12.05
C GLU A 30 -11.01 -3.64 12.29
N GLU A 31 -10.02 -3.88 13.14
CA GLU A 31 -8.92 -2.93 13.39
C GLU A 31 -8.03 -2.77 12.14
N GLU A 32 -7.68 -3.85 11.47
CA GLU A 32 -6.91 -3.82 10.22
C GLU A 32 -7.71 -3.11 9.11
N ALA A 33 -9.02 -3.36 9.04
CA ALA A 33 -9.91 -2.68 8.11
C ALA A 33 -9.94 -1.15 8.38
N LEU A 34 -10.06 -0.73 9.64
CA LEU A 34 -10.03 0.68 10.00
C LEU A 34 -8.68 1.33 9.67
N ASN A 35 -7.58 0.64 9.97
CA ASN A 35 -6.24 1.13 9.64
C ASN A 35 -6.06 1.30 8.12
N SER A 36 -6.57 0.36 7.32
CA SER A 36 -6.58 0.47 5.86
C SER A 36 -7.34 1.71 5.39
N MET A 37 -8.53 1.97 5.96
CA MET A 37 -9.32 3.17 5.64
C MET A 37 -8.58 4.47 6.01
N ILE A 38 -7.95 4.53 7.19
CA ILE A 38 -7.16 5.69 7.63
C ILE A 38 -5.99 5.91 6.66
N ASN A 39 -5.25 4.87 6.32
CA ASN A 39 -4.11 4.95 5.40
C ASN A 39 -4.55 5.45 4.02
N ARG A 40 -5.70 4.97 3.52
CA ARG A 40 -6.31 5.43 2.27
C ARG A 40 -6.62 6.93 2.30
N LEU A 41 -7.21 7.43 3.39
CA LEU A 41 -7.53 8.86 3.54
C LEU A 41 -6.27 9.73 3.52
N LEU A 42 -5.22 9.32 4.22
CA LEU A 42 -3.93 10.03 4.25
C LEU A 42 -3.31 10.12 2.85
N LEU A 43 -3.26 9.00 2.13
CA LEU A 43 -2.69 8.96 0.78
C LEU A 43 -3.51 9.80 -0.21
N LEU A 44 -4.84 9.77 -0.14
CA LEU A 44 -5.71 10.58 -1.00
C LEU A 44 -5.55 12.08 -0.75
N LYS A 45 -5.39 12.48 0.51
CA LYS A 45 -5.13 13.88 0.87
C LYS A 45 -3.86 14.38 0.19
N GLU A 46 -2.77 13.61 0.28
CA GLU A 46 -1.50 13.96 -0.36
C GLU A 46 -1.57 13.95 -1.88
N ALA A 47 -2.23 12.96 -2.48
CA ALA A 47 -2.43 12.89 -3.93
C ALA A 47 -3.15 14.14 -4.46
N ARG A 48 -4.21 14.57 -3.76
CA ARG A 48 -4.96 15.79 -4.09
C ARG A 48 -4.14 17.06 -3.85
N ALA A 49 -3.29 17.10 -2.83
CA ALA A 49 -2.36 18.20 -2.59
C ALA A 49 -1.33 18.36 -3.73
N MET A 50 -0.96 17.26 -4.38
CA MET A 50 -0.13 17.24 -5.60
C MET A 50 -0.88 17.63 -6.88
N LYS A 51 -2.20 17.94 -6.79
CA LYS A 51 -3.06 18.25 -7.93
C LYS A 51 -3.12 17.13 -8.99
N LEU A 52 -3.02 15.88 -8.53
CA LEU A 52 -3.29 14.73 -9.38
C LEU A 52 -4.81 14.60 -9.58
N GLU A 53 -5.23 14.25 -10.79
CA GLU A 53 -6.64 14.06 -11.16
C GLU A 53 -6.81 12.68 -11.81
N ALA A 54 -7.85 11.97 -11.40
CA ALA A 54 -8.22 10.68 -11.98
C ALA A 54 -9.74 10.48 -11.91
N GLN A 55 -10.28 9.49 -12.63
CA GLN A 55 -11.73 9.23 -12.64
C GLN A 55 -12.21 8.60 -11.33
N THR A 56 -11.31 7.89 -10.65
CA THR A 56 -11.61 7.22 -9.38
C THR A 56 -10.50 7.48 -8.36
N ASP A 57 -10.85 7.39 -7.08
CA ASP A 57 -9.85 7.45 -5.99
C ASP A 57 -8.79 6.34 -6.10
N ASP A 58 -9.14 5.17 -6.64
CA ASP A 58 -8.21 4.04 -6.75
C ASP A 58 -7.17 4.28 -7.85
N GLU A 59 -7.60 4.85 -8.98
CA GLU A 59 -6.68 5.34 -10.03
C GLU A 59 -5.80 6.47 -9.48
N LEU A 60 -6.39 7.42 -8.75
CA LEU A 60 -5.65 8.53 -8.16
C LEU A 60 -4.55 8.06 -7.21
N LEU A 61 -4.85 7.06 -6.37
CA LEU A 61 -3.89 6.45 -5.46
C LEU A 61 -2.79 5.70 -6.19
N LYS A 62 -3.15 4.95 -7.24
CA LYS A 62 -2.17 4.25 -8.07
C LYS A 62 -1.18 5.25 -8.69
N ASP A 63 -1.69 6.32 -9.30
CA ASP A 63 -0.84 7.34 -9.93
C ASP A 63 0.03 8.06 -8.90
N TYR A 64 -0.53 8.37 -7.74
CA TYR A 64 0.25 8.93 -6.64
C TYR A 64 1.40 8.02 -6.19
N ILE A 65 1.14 6.73 -5.98
CA ILE A 65 2.16 5.77 -5.55
C ILE A 65 3.24 5.62 -6.63
N ASP A 66 2.84 5.49 -7.89
CA ASP A 66 3.75 5.34 -9.02
C ASP A 66 4.68 6.57 -9.14
N ILE A 67 4.12 7.78 -9.03
CA ILE A 67 4.87 9.04 -9.14
C ILE A 67 5.72 9.29 -7.90
N LYS A 68 5.14 9.20 -6.70
CA LYS A 68 5.81 9.63 -5.45
C LYS A 68 6.82 8.62 -4.95
N ILE A 69 6.53 7.33 -5.15
CA ILE A 69 7.32 6.22 -4.60
C ILE A 69 8.01 5.47 -5.73
N GLY A 70 7.24 5.01 -6.73
CA GLY A 70 7.77 4.17 -7.80
C GLY A 70 8.87 4.82 -8.63
N SER A 71 8.77 6.12 -8.89
CA SER A 71 9.80 6.86 -9.64
C SER A 71 11.18 6.90 -8.97
N LEU A 72 11.25 6.61 -7.66
CA LEU A 72 12.50 6.61 -6.89
C LEU A 72 13.16 5.23 -6.82
N ILE A 73 12.50 4.18 -7.33
CA ILE A 73 12.95 2.81 -7.20
C ILE A 73 13.68 2.40 -8.49
N LEU A 74 14.92 1.94 -8.31
CA LEU A 74 15.73 1.34 -9.36
C LEU A 74 16.20 -0.04 -8.92
N ILE A 75 15.76 -1.07 -9.64
CA ILE A 75 16.25 -2.43 -9.44
C ILE A 75 17.50 -2.61 -10.30
N LYS A 76 18.65 -2.82 -9.65
CA LYS A 76 19.91 -3.08 -10.34
C LYS A 76 19.97 -4.54 -10.78
N GLU A 77 20.61 -4.79 -11.92
CA GLU A 77 20.82 -6.15 -12.45
C GLU A 77 21.46 -7.09 -11.42
N ASP A 78 22.46 -6.61 -10.68
CA ASP A 78 23.13 -7.39 -9.63
C ASP A 78 22.15 -7.92 -8.58
N ALA A 79 21.11 -7.14 -8.22
CA ALA A 79 20.10 -7.57 -7.26
C ALA A 79 19.21 -8.69 -7.84
N VAL A 80 18.88 -8.61 -9.13
CA VAL A 80 18.10 -9.63 -9.83
C VAL A 80 18.90 -10.95 -9.92
N ILE A 81 20.19 -10.85 -10.23
CA ILE A 81 21.11 -12.00 -10.29
C ILE A 81 21.27 -12.63 -8.89
N SER A 82 21.52 -11.83 -7.86
CA SER A 82 21.60 -12.31 -6.48
C SER A 82 20.34 -13.04 -6.05
N PHE A 83 19.16 -12.46 -6.31
CA PHE A 83 17.89 -13.10 -5.97
C PHE A 83 17.71 -14.43 -6.71
N TYR A 84 18.00 -14.49 -8.01
CA TYR A 84 17.93 -15.74 -8.77
C TYR A 84 18.83 -16.83 -8.16
N ASN A 85 20.07 -16.48 -7.82
CA ASN A 85 21.05 -17.41 -7.26
C ASN A 85 20.66 -17.92 -5.87
N GLU A 86 20.11 -17.06 -5.01
CA GLU A 86 19.63 -17.40 -3.67
C GLU A 86 18.39 -18.33 -3.71
N HIS A 87 17.57 -18.19 -4.75
CA HIS A 87 16.31 -18.92 -4.91
C HIS A 87 16.31 -19.97 -6.04
N LEU A 88 17.48 -20.46 -6.49
CA LEU A 88 17.63 -21.41 -7.61
C LEU A 88 16.69 -22.62 -7.55
N LYS A 89 16.46 -23.16 -6.35
CA LYS A 89 15.58 -24.32 -6.13
C LYS A 89 14.12 -24.03 -6.46
N GLU A 90 13.66 -22.80 -6.22
CA GLU A 90 12.28 -22.36 -6.47
C GLU A 90 11.99 -22.19 -7.96
N PHE A 91 13.02 -21.85 -8.74
CA PHE A 91 12.92 -21.73 -10.19
C PHE A 91 12.97 -23.07 -10.93
N LYS A 92 13.16 -24.20 -10.24
CA LYS A 92 13.11 -25.57 -10.79
C LYS A 92 13.94 -25.76 -12.07
N GLY A 93 15.10 -25.11 -12.15
CA GLY A 93 16.00 -25.18 -13.30
C GLY A 93 15.62 -24.33 -14.51
N LYS A 94 14.66 -23.40 -14.37
CA LYS A 94 14.39 -22.38 -15.41
C LYS A 94 15.60 -21.47 -15.59
N ASP A 95 15.90 -21.15 -16.85
CA ASP A 95 16.97 -20.24 -17.21
C ASP A 95 16.72 -18.81 -16.69
N TYR A 96 17.80 -18.13 -16.29
CA TYR A 96 17.77 -16.77 -15.77
C TYR A 96 17.02 -15.80 -16.68
N LEU A 97 17.29 -15.83 -17.99
CA LEU A 97 16.66 -14.92 -18.95
C LEU A 97 15.15 -15.11 -19.04
N THR A 98 14.66 -16.31 -18.70
CA THR A 98 13.22 -16.61 -18.70
C THR A 98 12.50 -16.04 -17.48
N VAL A 99 13.21 -15.88 -16.35
CA VAL A 99 12.60 -15.45 -15.08
C VAL A 99 13.01 -14.04 -14.66
N ARG A 100 14.02 -13.45 -15.32
CA ARG A 100 14.58 -12.12 -15.04
C ARG A 100 13.50 -11.06 -14.84
N ASP A 101 12.62 -10.87 -15.81
CA ASP A 101 11.58 -9.83 -15.74
C ASP A 101 10.57 -10.08 -14.61
N THR A 102 10.33 -11.35 -14.27
CA THR A 102 9.44 -11.71 -13.15
C THR A 102 10.11 -11.40 -11.81
N ILE A 103 11.41 -11.67 -11.69
CA ILE A 103 12.20 -11.34 -10.50
C ILE A 103 12.30 -9.82 -10.35
N GLU A 104 12.62 -9.11 -11.41
CA GLU A 104 12.70 -7.65 -11.41
C GLU A 104 11.38 -7.03 -10.97
N LYS A 105 10.26 -7.48 -11.55
CA LYS A 105 8.92 -7.04 -11.14
C LYS A 105 8.64 -7.32 -9.66
N TYR A 106 8.97 -8.53 -9.19
CA TYR A 106 8.78 -8.90 -7.78
C TYR A 106 9.61 -8.01 -6.84
N LEU A 107 10.89 -7.78 -7.16
CA LEU A 107 11.77 -6.93 -6.37
C LEU A 107 11.28 -5.47 -6.35
N PHE A 108 10.79 -4.98 -7.49
CA PHE A 108 10.18 -3.66 -7.59
C PHE A 108 8.93 -3.55 -6.71
N GLU A 109 7.99 -4.50 -6.80
CA GLU A 109 6.78 -4.53 -5.97
C GLU A 109 7.10 -4.66 -4.47
N ALA A 110 8.10 -5.46 -4.10
CA ALA A 110 8.55 -5.59 -2.73
C ALA A 110 9.11 -4.26 -2.19
N GLU A 111 9.89 -3.56 -3.01
CA GLU A 111 10.46 -2.26 -2.65
C GLU A 111 9.39 -1.15 -2.58
N ILE A 112 8.43 -1.13 -3.51
CA ILE A 112 7.23 -0.27 -3.45
C ILE A 112 6.53 -0.45 -2.11
N ASN A 113 6.22 -1.70 -1.75
CA ASN A 113 5.52 -2.00 -0.51
C ASN A 113 6.30 -1.54 0.73
N ARG A 114 7.63 -1.70 0.72
CA ARG A 114 8.50 -1.27 1.81
C ARG A 114 8.50 0.25 1.96
N GLN A 115 8.63 0.98 0.87
CA GLN A 115 8.67 2.45 0.88
C GLN A 115 7.30 3.04 1.17
N LEU A 116 6.23 2.45 0.65
CA LEU A 116 4.85 2.86 0.93
C LEU A 116 4.53 2.74 2.42
N LYS A 117 4.94 1.65 3.07
CA LYS A 117 4.77 1.49 4.52
C LYS A 117 5.44 2.64 5.29
N LYS A 118 6.70 2.97 4.96
CA LYS A 118 7.41 4.09 5.60
C LYS A 118 6.71 5.42 5.37
N HIS A 119 6.32 5.67 4.13
CA HIS A 119 5.62 6.89 3.75
C HIS A 119 4.29 7.05 4.52
N ILE A 120 3.51 5.98 4.67
CA ILE A 120 2.28 6.00 5.48
C ILE A 120 2.58 6.33 6.95
N GLU A 121 3.61 5.74 7.54
CA GLU A 121 4.01 6.05 8.92
C GLU A 121 4.41 7.53 9.09
N GLU A 122 5.12 8.09 8.11
CA GLU A 122 5.44 9.53 8.06
C GLU A 122 4.17 10.38 7.99
N LEU A 123 3.22 10.03 7.11
CA LEU A 123 1.95 10.75 7.00
C LEU A 123 1.13 10.67 8.29
N ARG A 124 1.11 9.50 8.94
CA ARG A 124 0.44 9.31 10.24
C ARG A 124 1.05 10.18 11.33
N THR A 125 2.38 10.31 11.35
CA THR A 125 3.09 11.16 12.31
C THR A 125 2.80 12.64 12.09
N ASN A 126 2.58 13.04 10.84
CA ASN A 126 2.33 14.42 10.44
C ASN A 126 0.84 14.82 10.40
N SER A 127 -0.08 13.89 10.72
CA SER A 127 -1.53 14.11 10.65
C SER A 127 -2.19 13.87 11.99
N GLU A 128 -3.32 14.52 12.24
CA GLU A 128 -4.09 14.27 13.46
C GLU A 128 -4.96 13.02 13.30
N VAL A 129 -4.45 11.88 13.76
CA VAL A 129 -5.19 10.60 13.75
C VAL A 129 -5.68 10.27 15.16
N ARG A 130 -7.00 10.21 15.35
CA ARG A 130 -7.62 9.80 16.62
C ARG A 130 -8.54 8.60 16.39
N ILE A 131 -8.23 7.48 17.01
CA ILE A 131 -9.06 6.26 16.98
C ILE A 131 -9.89 6.19 18.26
N ARG A 132 -11.18 5.91 18.11
CA ARG A 132 -12.15 5.69 19.19
C ARG A 132 -12.97 4.44 18.89
N LEU A 133 -12.30 3.30 18.83
CA LEU A 133 -12.99 2.02 18.99
C LEU A 133 -13.31 1.88 20.47
N THR A 134 -14.58 2.07 20.83
CA THR A 134 -15.03 1.69 22.17
C THR A 134 -15.12 0.17 22.17
N ASP A 135 -14.18 -0.50 22.83
CA ASP A 135 -14.33 -1.91 23.20
C ASP A 135 -15.67 -2.06 23.94
N LYS A 136 -16.51 -2.97 23.46
CA LYS A 136 -17.72 -3.40 24.16
C LYS A 136 -17.43 -4.64 24.97
#